data_AF-A0A7Y9X0F3-F1
#
_entry.id   AF-A0A7Y9X0F3-F1
#
_cell.length_a   1.000
_cell.length_b   1.000
_cell.length_c   1.000
_cell.angle_alpha   90.00
_cell.angle_beta   90.00
_cell.angle_gamma   90.00
#
_symmetry.space_group_name_H-M   'P 1'
#
loop_
_entity.id
_entity.type
_entity.pdbx_description
1 polymer ?
#
loop_
_entity_poly.entity_id
_entity_poly.type
_entity_poly.pdbx_seq_one_letter_code
_entity_poly.pdbx_strand_id
1 'polypeptide(L)'
;MGLADALAEWTDVDGAQYELGRATGLFADRTFLQVKWVLWSSNPLGQALYDMLHALVRAGVLEYRDEPDHQFRWRTAAPIDGLDG
;
A
#
# COMPACT_ATOMS: atom_id res chain seq x y z
N MET A 1 -2.37 7.98 -12.30
CA MET A 1 -1.06 7.62 -11.73
C MET A 1 -1.19 6.24 -11.12
N GLY A 2 -0.18 5.38 -11.26
CA GLY A 2 -0.20 4.01 -10.75
C GLY A 2 0.31 3.93 -9.30
N LEU A 3 0.17 2.77 -8.67
CA LEU A 3 0.58 2.55 -7.27
C LEU A 3 2.07 2.89 -7.02
N ALA A 4 2.94 2.64 -8.00
CA ALA A 4 4.37 2.94 -7.91
C ALA A 4 4.67 4.44 -7.76
N ASP A 5 3.91 5.27 -8.48
CA ASP A 5 4.05 6.72 -8.44
C ASP A 5 3.45 7.28 -7.13
N ALA A 6 2.32 6.72 -6.71
CA ALA A 6 1.65 7.10 -5.46
C ALA A 6 2.46 6.76 -4.20
N LEU A 7 3.31 5.72 -4.26
CA LEU A 7 4.19 5.29 -3.17
C LEU A 7 5.67 5.61 -3.44
N ALA A 8 5.97 6.58 -4.30
CA ALA A 8 7.36 6.96 -4.58
C ALA A 8 8.11 7.43 -3.32
N GLU A 9 7.38 8.07 -2.40
CA GLU A 9 7.85 8.49 -1.08
C GLU A 9 7.25 7.63 0.04
N TRP A 10 7.88 7.68 1.22
CA TRP A 10 7.38 6.98 2.40
C TRP A 10 5.98 7.47 2.77
N THR A 11 5.04 6.53 2.80
CA THR A 11 3.62 6.81 3.01
C THR A 11 3.11 5.93 4.15
N ASP A 12 2.37 6.52 5.10
CA ASP A 12 1.80 5.80 6.24
C ASP A 12 0.80 4.72 5.81
N VAL A 13 0.55 3.75 6.70
CA VAL A 13 -0.36 2.60 6.48
C VAL A 13 -1.67 3.01 5.81
N ASP A 14 -2.37 3.99 6.37
CA ASP A 14 -3.67 4.44 5.85
C ASP A 14 -3.53 4.96 4.40
N GLY A 15 -2.50 5.76 4.13
CA GLY A 15 -2.24 6.29 2.78
C GLY A 15 -1.92 5.16 1.80
N ALA A 16 -1.09 4.21 2.20
CA ALA A 16 -0.70 3.09 1.36
C ALA A 16 -1.88 2.15 1.05
N GLN A 17 -2.74 1.87 2.05
CA GLN A 17 -3.95 1.07 1.84
C GLN A 17 -4.94 1.79 0.92
N TYR A 18 -5.06 3.11 1.05
CA TYR A 18 -5.91 3.92 0.18
C TYR A 18 -5.46 3.86 -1.28
N GLU A 19 -4.17 4.10 -1.55
CA GLU A 19 -3.66 4.06 -2.92
C GLU A 19 -3.71 2.66 -3.53
N LEU A 20 -3.47 1.60 -2.74
CA LEU A 20 -3.69 0.22 -3.18
C LEU A 20 -5.17 -0.05 -3.49
N GLY A 21 -6.09 0.43 -2.66
CA GLY A 21 -7.52 0.30 -2.90
C GLY A 21 -7.98 1.08 -4.14
N ARG A 22 -7.35 2.20 -4.47
CA ARG A 22 -7.60 2.91 -5.73
C ARG A 22 -7.05 2.15 -6.92
N ALA A 23 -5.82 1.64 -6.83
CA ALA A 23 -5.17 0.89 -7.89
C ALA A 23 -5.93 -0.41 -8.25
N THR A 24 -6.58 -1.04 -7.29
CA THR A 24 -7.42 -2.24 -7.46
C THR A 24 -8.88 -1.93 -7.84
N GLY A 25 -9.27 -0.65 -7.86
CA GLY A 25 -10.63 -0.21 -8.20
C GLY A 25 -11.62 -0.21 -7.03
N LEU A 26 -11.24 -0.65 -5.83
CA LEU A 26 -12.09 -0.65 -4.63
C LEU A 26 -12.56 0.75 -4.23
N PHE A 27 -11.72 1.78 -4.44
CA PHE A 27 -11.98 3.16 -4.01
C PHE A 27 -12.07 4.16 -5.17
N ALA A 28 -12.33 3.70 -6.40
CA ALA A 28 -12.29 4.56 -7.60
C ALA A 28 -13.12 5.87 -7.46
N ASP A 29 -14.26 5.83 -6.77
CA ASP A 29 -15.17 6.96 -6.55
C ASP A 29 -15.22 7.44 -5.09
N ARG A 30 -14.26 7.05 -4.24
CA ARG A 30 -14.25 7.38 -2.82
C ARG A 30 -13.04 8.21 -2.46
N THR A 31 -13.26 9.25 -1.65
CA THR A 31 -12.17 10.05 -1.09
C THR A 31 -11.55 9.34 0.11
N PHE A 32 -10.30 9.68 0.43
CA PHE A 32 -9.61 9.16 1.62
C PHE A 32 -10.47 9.29 2.89
N LEU A 33 -11.08 10.45 3.13
CA LEU A 33 -11.92 10.68 4.32
C LEU A 33 -13.15 9.77 4.38
N GLN A 34 -13.71 9.38 3.24
CA GLN A 34 -14.88 8.50 3.18
C GLN A 34 -14.52 7.04 3.54
N VAL A 35 -13.28 6.63 3.30
CA VAL A 35 -12.82 5.26 3.55
C VAL A 35 -11.89 5.15 4.74
N LYS A 36 -11.44 6.27 5.33
CA LYS A 36 -10.56 6.29 6.50
C LYS A 36 -11.05 5.35 7.61
N TRP A 37 -12.37 5.29 7.80
CA TRP A 37 -12.95 4.40 8.80
C TRP A 37 -12.69 2.91 8.56
N VAL A 38 -12.62 2.49 7.30
CA VAL A 38 -12.30 1.12 6.88
C VAL A 38 -10.82 0.81 7.11
N LEU A 39 -9.94 1.81 6.94
CA LEU A 39 -8.49 1.63 6.99
C LEU A 39 -7.96 1.49 8.42
N TRP A 40 -8.46 2.33 9.33
CA TRP A 40 -7.98 2.41 10.71
C TRP A 40 -8.75 1.54 11.73
N SER A 41 -9.83 0.87 11.32
CA SER A 41 -10.65 0.05 12.22
C SER A 41 -10.33 -1.43 12.02
N SER A 42 -10.81 -2.30 12.91
CA SER A 42 -10.75 -3.77 12.73
C SER A 42 -11.68 -4.26 11.61
N ASN A 43 -11.74 -3.53 10.49
CA ASN A 43 -12.51 -3.87 9.32
C ASN A 43 -11.77 -4.93 8.49
N PRO A 44 -12.43 -6.02 8.08
CA PRO A 44 -11.79 -7.08 7.27
C PRO A 44 -11.15 -6.57 5.97
N LEU A 45 -11.73 -5.54 5.34
CA LEU A 45 -11.19 -4.96 4.12
C LEU A 45 -9.90 -4.18 4.37
N GLY A 46 -9.84 -3.41 5.47
CA GLY A 46 -8.61 -2.74 5.90
C GLY A 46 -7.49 -3.75 6.17
N GLN A 47 -7.80 -4.82 6.91
CA GLN A 47 -6.84 -5.89 7.18
C GLN A 47 -6.33 -6.55 5.88
N ALA A 48 -7.22 -6.86 4.94
CA ALA A 48 -6.82 -7.46 3.67
C ALA A 48 -5.88 -6.56 2.84
N LEU A 49 -6.14 -5.24 2.82
CA LEU A 49 -5.26 -4.27 2.15
C LEU A 49 -3.89 -4.20 2.85
N TYR A 50 -3.87 -4.23 4.18
CA TYR A 50 -2.64 -4.24 4.96
C TYR A 50 -1.80 -5.50 4.72
N ASP A 51 -2.45 -6.67 4.72
CA ASP A 51 -1.78 -7.95 4.47
C ASP A 51 -1.21 -8.02 3.06
N MET A 52 -1.89 -7.40 2.08
CA MET A 52 -1.41 -7.29 0.70
C MET A 52 -0.20 -6.36 0.57
N LEU A 53 -0.17 -5.21 1.27
CA LEU A 53 1.03 -4.37 1.32
C LEU A 53 2.23 -5.14 1.87
N HIS A 54 2.04 -5.89 2.95
CA HIS A 54 3.09 -6.74 3.51
C HIS A 54 3.48 -7.90 2.58
N ALA A 55 2.56 -8.45 1.80
CA ALA A 55 2.89 -9.42 0.76
C ALA A 55 3.78 -8.82 -0.33
N LEU A 56 3.50 -7.58 -0.75
CA LEU A 56 4.32 -6.84 -1.70
C LEU A 56 5.72 -6.50 -1.14
N VAL A 57 5.82 -6.22 0.16
CA VAL A 57 7.11 -6.07 0.84
C VAL A 57 7.91 -7.38 0.79
N ARG A 58 7.28 -8.51 1.13
CA ARG A 58 7.93 -9.84 1.08
C ARG A 58 8.37 -10.23 -0.34
N ALA A 59 7.63 -9.79 -1.36
CA ALA A 59 7.98 -10.00 -2.76
C ALA A 59 9.04 -9.01 -3.29
N GLY A 60 9.53 -8.09 -2.46
CA GLY A 60 10.54 -7.11 -2.83
C GLY A 60 10.03 -5.95 -3.67
N VAL A 61 8.71 -5.78 -3.82
CA VAL A 61 8.07 -4.67 -4.56
C VAL A 61 8.03 -3.39 -3.74
N LEU A 62 7.75 -3.53 -2.44
CA LEU A 62 7.70 -2.41 -1.48
C LEU A 62 8.82 -2.53 -0.45
N GLU A 63 9.24 -1.39 0.06
CA GLU A 63 9.99 -1.26 1.30
C GLU A 63 9.03 -0.93 2.45
N TYR A 64 9.38 -1.35 3.66
CA TYR A 64 8.62 -1.08 4.87
C TYR A 64 9.57 -0.61 5.98
N ARG A 65 9.12 0.37 6.77
CA ARG A 65 9.78 0.82 8.00
C ARG A 65 8.74 0.99 9.11
N ASP A 66 9.16 0.77 10.35
CA ASP A 66 8.32 0.89 11.55
C ASP A 66 8.52 2.19 12.33
N GLU A 67 9.60 2.94 12.09
CA GLU A 67 9.86 4.26 12.69
C GLU A 67 9.92 5.37 11.61
N PRO A 68 9.36 6.58 11.88
CA PRO A 68 8.63 7.01 13.08
C PRO A 68 7.20 6.43 13.21
N ASP A 69 6.66 5.89 12.13
CA ASP A 69 5.39 5.18 12.03
C ASP A 69 5.52 4.07 10.99
N HIS A 70 4.57 3.15 10.97
CA HIS A 70 4.46 2.12 9.94
C HIS A 70 4.28 2.76 8.56
N GLN A 71 5.28 2.65 7.69
CA GLN A 71 5.31 3.32 6.40
C GLN A 71 5.80 2.40 5.29
N PHE A 72 5.28 2.64 4.08
CA PHE A 72 5.60 1.90 2.87
C PHE A 72 6.13 2.83 1.79
N ARG A 73 7.04 2.32 0.96
CA ARG A 73 7.52 3.02 -0.24
C ARG A 73 7.72 2.01 -1.36
N TRP A 74 7.51 2.42 -2.61
CA TRP A 74 7.87 1.65 -3.77
C TRP A 74 9.38 1.47 -3.85
N ARG A 75 9.83 0.22 -4.02
CA ARG A 75 11.27 -0.07 -4.14
C ARG A 75 11.77 0.43 -5.49
N THR A 76 12.72 1.36 -5.48
CA THR A 76 13.20 2.04 -6.70
C THR A 76 14.36 1.34 -7.40
N ALA A 77 14.91 0.27 -6.82
CA ALA A 77 16.04 -0.46 -7.41
C ALA A 77 16.18 -1.88 -6.82
N ALA A 78 15.54 -2.88 -7.44
CA ALA A 78 16.00 -4.27 -7.48
C ALA A 78 15.15 -5.10 -8.46
N PRO A 79 15.69 -6.21 -8.98
CA PRO A 79 14.89 -7.31 -9.54
C PRO A 79 13.71 -7.66 -8.61
N ILE A 80 12.52 -7.78 -9.19
CA ILE A 80 11.31 -8.21 -8.45
C ILE A 80 11.27 -9.73 -8.57
N ASP A 81 11.31 -10.43 -7.44
CA ASP A 81 11.26 -11.89 -7.43
C ASP A 81 10.07 -12.40 -8.27
N GLY A 82 10.38 -13.17 -9.32
CA GLY A 82 9.39 -13.74 -10.24
C GLY A 82 9.07 -12.91 -11.49
N LEU A 83 9.72 -11.75 -11.70
CA LEU A 83 9.57 -10.94 -12.93
C LEU A 83 10.87 -10.84 -13.78
N ASP A 84 12.01 -11.33 -13.29
CA ASP A 84 13.29 -11.38 -14.03
C ASP A 84 13.45 -12.68 -14.86
N GLY A 85 12.43 -13.00 -15.67
CA GLY A 85 12.41 -14.15 -16.58
C GLY A 85 12.82 -13.81 -18.01
#